data_AF-U2PT97-F1
#
_entry.id   AF-U2PT97-F1
#
_cell.length_a   1.000
_cell.length_b   1.000
_cell.length_c   1.000
_cell.angle_alpha   90.00
_cell.angle_beta   90.00
_cell.angle_gamma   90.00
#
_symmetry.space_group_name_H-M   'P 1'
#
loop_
_entity.id
_entity.type
_entity.pdbx_description
1 polymer ?
#
loop_
_entity_poly.entity_id
_entity_poly.type
_entity_poly.pdbx_seq_one_letter_code
_entity_poly.pdbx_strand_id
1 'polypeptide(L)'
;EKKKKKSSRSKARRKILFTVATVVMLGVFATSAYAIASNNRVKQWEDKIYPNIKVNGVDLSGKTKEEAVEMLKNSFEEKINSKKINVKVNDKIFTLGYSDISPEFNIEETIDKAISIGKGSNFFSKKSWIDGKHNEDLSLEFNYDETKLEPFKTSIKDSVKTGSKNASISISNGKISITPEVDGTKVNEDELNNKLKDVIDGSVEKDIEIVVATEIDKPAITKEQLSKIDSKISTAQTNYASSGAGRAANVELATKFCNGKLLMPGEVFSYNEVVGERSAARGFKDAAVFVGDRVEQGIGGGICQVSTTLYRAAMEANLRSTERYNHSMLPGYSLPGLDATVVWGVLDYKFKNDYGFPVYVEAYTSNRNLVFNIYGSKEGMAGKTYKLIAETTETLQPTVTTKEDATLNEGTTQWEKNPVVGYKAKSYLITYENGKEINRETVSTDKYTKVDGVVIKGTKKAVQNKVPSTETPATQNTSEQNPNTQQ
;
A
#
# COMPACT_ATOMS: atom_id res chain seq x y z
N GLU A 1 -5.76 121.09 53.94
CA GLU A 1 -4.83 120.01 53.50
C GLU A 1 -5.42 118.83 52.68
N LYS A 2 -6.72 118.50 52.73
CA LYS A 2 -7.25 117.22 52.18
C LYS A 2 -7.03 116.95 50.67
N LYS A 3 -6.73 117.94 49.81
CA LYS A 3 -6.48 117.74 48.36
C LYS A 3 -5.07 117.20 48.01
N LYS A 4 -3.98 117.57 48.73
CA LYS A 4 -2.60 117.12 48.39
C LYS A 4 -2.36 115.63 48.71
N LYS A 5 -2.92 115.09 49.80
CA LYS A 5 -2.78 113.66 50.18
C LYS A 5 -3.43 112.66 49.18
N LYS A 6 -4.47 113.06 48.43
CA LYS A 6 -5.07 112.21 47.36
C LYS A 6 -4.13 112.06 46.15
N SER A 7 -3.39 113.12 45.77
CA SER A 7 -2.47 113.12 44.62
C SER A 7 -1.21 112.26 44.85
N SER A 8 -0.60 112.34 46.04
CA SER A 8 0.54 111.49 46.41
C SER A 8 0.16 110.00 46.42
N ARG A 9 -0.96 109.62 47.04
CA ARG A 9 -1.44 108.23 47.06
C ARG A 9 -1.79 107.69 45.67
N SER A 10 -2.25 108.50 44.72
CA SER A 10 -2.49 108.03 43.35
C SER A 10 -1.19 107.80 42.58
N LYS A 11 -0.17 108.67 42.71
CA LYS A 11 1.15 108.45 42.10
C LYS A 11 1.85 107.20 42.66
N ALA A 12 1.79 106.98 43.98
CA ALA A 12 2.36 105.78 44.60
C ALA A 12 1.63 104.50 44.15
N ARG A 13 0.29 104.48 44.15
CA ARG A 13 -0.49 103.37 43.59
C ARG A 13 -0.19 103.12 42.12
N ARG A 14 -0.03 104.17 41.31
CA ARG A 14 0.30 104.06 39.87
C ARG A 14 1.69 103.46 39.66
N LYS A 15 2.70 103.83 40.47
CA LYS A 15 4.03 103.17 40.45
C LYS A 15 3.94 101.69 40.82
N ILE A 16 3.24 101.34 41.89
CA ILE A 16 3.06 99.93 42.30
C ILE A 16 2.32 99.12 41.22
N LEU A 17 1.26 99.67 40.63
CA LEU A 17 0.56 99.08 39.48
C LEU A 17 1.47 98.86 38.27
N PHE A 18 2.34 99.84 37.95
CA PHE A 18 3.35 99.65 36.90
C PHE A 18 4.33 98.54 37.24
N THR A 19 4.92 98.52 38.44
CA THR A 19 5.87 97.47 38.84
C THR A 19 5.25 96.08 38.86
N VAL A 20 4.01 95.94 39.38
CA VAL A 20 3.25 94.69 39.33
C VAL A 20 2.97 94.29 37.87
N ALA A 21 2.55 95.23 37.02
CA ALA A 21 2.35 94.95 35.60
C ALA A 21 3.65 94.53 34.89
N THR A 22 4.81 95.11 35.22
CA THR A 22 6.11 94.70 34.68
C THR A 22 6.52 93.31 35.16
N VAL A 23 6.31 92.97 36.45
CA VAL A 23 6.61 91.63 36.99
C VAL A 23 5.67 90.58 36.40
N VAL A 24 4.38 90.88 36.25
CA VAL A 24 3.42 90.01 35.56
C VAL A 24 3.79 89.86 34.08
N MET A 25 4.18 90.93 33.40
CA MET A 25 4.61 90.88 32.00
C MET A 25 5.89 90.07 31.82
N LEU A 26 6.89 90.22 32.70
CA LEU A 26 8.10 89.40 32.71
C LEU A 26 7.80 87.93 33.04
N GLY A 27 6.88 87.66 33.97
CA GLY A 27 6.39 86.31 34.25
C GLY A 27 5.71 85.68 33.04
N VAL A 28 4.81 86.42 32.38
CA VAL A 28 4.19 86.00 31.12
C VAL A 28 5.25 85.75 30.04
N PHE A 29 6.23 86.64 29.87
CA PHE A 29 7.32 86.48 28.90
C PHE A 29 8.22 85.28 29.19
N ALA A 30 8.52 85.01 30.48
CA ALA A 30 9.26 83.83 30.89
C ALA A 30 8.46 82.54 30.65
N THR A 31 7.16 82.53 30.97
CA THR A 31 6.29 81.37 30.70
C THR A 31 6.08 81.13 29.21
N SER A 32 5.97 82.17 28.38
CA SER A 32 5.84 82.03 26.93
C SER A 32 7.15 81.60 26.27
N ALA A 33 8.29 82.17 26.67
CA ALA A 33 9.61 81.72 26.22
C ALA A 33 9.88 80.26 26.62
N TYR A 34 9.54 79.87 27.85
CA TYR A 34 9.62 78.49 28.33
C TYR A 34 8.68 77.54 27.58
N ALA A 35 7.45 77.98 27.26
CA ALA A 35 6.51 77.21 26.45
C ALA A 35 7.02 77.03 25.00
N ILE A 36 7.56 78.08 24.38
CA ILE A 36 8.15 78.02 23.03
C ILE A 36 9.36 77.09 23.01
N ALA A 37 10.30 77.26 23.94
CA ALA A 37 11.48 76.39 24.05
C ALA A 37 11.10 74.92 24.30
N SER A 38 10.12 74.68 25.18
CA SER A 38 9.62 73.34 25.48
C SER A 38 8.86 72.73 24.28
N ASN A 39 8.10 73.53 23.53
CA ASN A 39 7.39 73.07 22.33
C ASN A 39 8.35 72.74 21.17
N ASN A 40 9.40 73.56 20.99
CA ASN A 40 10.48 73.26 20.05
C ASN A 40 11.25 72.00 20.45
N ARG A 41 11.48 71.77 21.76
CA ARG A 41 12.06 70.52 22.26
C ARG A 41 11.13 69.32 22.04
N VAL A 42 9.80 69.47 22.14
CA VAL A 42 8.85 68.40 21.77
C VAL A 42 8.91 68.09 20.27
N LYS A 43 8.97 69.10 19.40
CA LYS A 43 9.10 68.92 17.93
C LYS A 43 10.39 68.20 17.53
N GLN A 44 11.50 68.44 18.20
CA GLN A 44 12.77 67.73 17.94
C GLN A 44 12.70 66.21 18.19
N TRP A 45 11.64 65.72 18.83
CA TRP A 45 11.37 64.31 19.10
C TRP A 45 10.10 63.80 18.40
N GLU A 46 9.59 64.53 17.40
CA GLU A 46 8.41 64.15 16.63
C GLU A 46 8.64 62.83 15.87
N ASP A 47 9.79 62.70 15.20
CA ASP A 47 10.18 61.51 14.42
C ASP A 47 11.13 60.55 15.18
N LYS A 48 11.34 60.78 16.48
CA LYS A 48 12.28 60.00 17.31
C LYS A 48 11.60 59.17 18.38
N ILE A 49 12.19 58.05 18.76
CA ILE A 49 11.80 57.26 19.93
C ILE A 49 12.21 58.03 21.20
N TYR A 50 11.33 58.10 22.20
CA TYR A 50 11.61 58.82 23.46
C TYR A 50 12.67 58.09 24.32
N PRO A 51 13.34 58.80 25.25
CA PRO A 51 14.35 58.20 26.13
C PRO A 51 13.82 57.03 26.98
N ASN A 52 14.69 56.07 27.26
CA ASN A 52 14.44 54.85 28.03
C ASN A 52 13.35 53.93 27.43
N ILE A 53 13.11 54.01 26.11
CA ILE A 53 12.31 53.00 25.41
C ILE A 53 13.28 51.99 24.79
N LYS A 54 13.05 50.72 25.11
CA LYS A 54 13.87 49.59 24.69
C LYS A 54 13.06 48.55 23.93
N VAL A 55 13.76 47.70 23.19
CA VAL A 55 13.20 46.49 22.58
C VAL A 55 14.15 45.32 22.86
N ASN A 56 13.67 44.27 23.54
CA ASN A 56 14.48 43.17 24.06
C ASN A 56 15.76 43.66 24.77
N GLY A 57 15.65 44.73 25.57
CA GLY A 57 16.78 45.35 26.28
C GLY A 57 17.70 46.25 25.45
N VAL A 58 17.56 46.31 24.12
CA VAL A 58 18.30 47.23 23.25
C VAL A 58 17.73 48.65 23.40
N ASP A 59 18.57 49.62 23.74
CA ASP A 59 18.16 51.01 23.95
C ASP A 59 18.02 51.77 22.62
N LEU A 60 16.79 52.23 22.33
CA LEU A 60 16.43 52.94 21.10
C LEU A 60 16.29 54.46 21.31
N SER A 61 16.69 54.97 22.47
CA SER A 61 16.56 56.38 22.86
C SER A 61 17.07 57.35 21.78
N GLY A 62 16.17 58.18 21.22
CA GLY A 62 16.51 59.25 20.29
C GLY A 62 16.77 58.82 18.83
N LYS A 63 16.53 57.54 18.50
CA LYS A 63 16.60 56.99 17.15
C LYS A 63 15.37 57.30 16.30
N THR A 64 15.54 57.44 14.99
CA THR A 64 14.42 57.44 14.02
C THR A 64 13.91 56.01 13.77
N LYS A 65 12.84 55.83 12.99
CA LYS A 65 12.33 54.52 12.59
C LYS A 65 13.41 53.70 11.88
N GLU A 66 14.09 54.31 10.93
CA GLU A 66 15.09 53.68 10.06
C GLU A 66 16.30 53.23 10.88
N GLU A 67 16.84 54.11 11.72
CA GLU A 67 17.97 53.79 12.61
C GLU A 67 17.62 52.67 13.61
N ALA A 68 16.39 52.66 14.13
CA ALA A 68 15.95 51.66 15.11
C ALA A 68 15.69 50.30 14.46
N VAL A 69 15.11 50.27 13.26
CA VAL A 69 14.96 49.03 12.47
C VAL A 69 16.34 48.45 12.15
N GLU A 70 17.26 49.23 11.59
CA GLU A 70 18.62 48.77 11.27
C GLU A 70 19.35 48.22 12.52
N MET A 71 19.24 48.90 13.66
CA MET A 71 19.84 48.46 14.92
C MET A 71 19.27 47.11 15.40
N LEU A 72 17.96 46.88 15.28
CA LEU A 72 17.35 45.61 15.66
C LEU A 72 17.65 44.49 14.66
N LYS A 73 17.73 44.77 13.36
CA LYS A 73 18.15 43.77 12.35
C LYS A 73 19.55 43.23 12.63
N ASN A 74 20.52 44.11 12.84
CA ASN A 74 21.89 43.73 13.18
C ASN A 74 21.99 43.06 14.57
N SER A 75 21.09 43.41 15.49
CA SER A 75 21.08 42.83 16.84
C SER A 75 20.44 41.45 16.91
N PHE A 76 19.42 41.18 16.06
CA PHE A 76 18.56 39.99 16.13
C PHE A 76 18.49 39.20 14.81
N GLU A 77 18.10 39.80 13.68
CA GLU A 77 17.95 39.08 12.39
C GLU A 77 19.27 38.45 11.92
N GLU A 78 20.38 39.17 11.94
CA GLU A 78 21.68 38.62 11.50
C GLU A 78 22.15 37.45 12.39
N LYS A 79 21.91 37.57 13.70
CA LYS A 79 22.34 36.55 14.68
C LYS A 79 21.45 35.31 14.64
N ILE A 80 20.14 35.48 14.61
CA ILE A 80 19.20 34.34 14.58
C ILE A 80 19.45 33.48 13.32
N ASN A 81 19.70 34.11 12.16
CA ASN A 81 20.00 33.38 10.92
C ASN A 81 21.30 32.55 10.99
N SER A 82 22.23 32.89 11.89
CA SER A 82 23.47 32.14 12.09
C SER A 82 23.35 30.95 13.05
N LYS A 83 22.30 30.92 13.89
CA LYS A 83 22.07 29.92 14.95
C LYS A 83 21.73 28.55 14.36
N LYS A 84 22.15 27.49 15.05
CA LYS A 84 21.91 26.10 14.64
C LYS A 84 21.33 25.25 15.75
N ILE A 85 20.61 24.20 15.36
CA ILE A 85 20.15 23.13 16.24
C ILE A 85 20.81 21.83 15.78
N ASN A 86 21.60 21.22 16.65
CA ASN A 86 22.26 19.94 16.44
C ASN A 86 21.40 18.84 17.08
N VAL A 87 20.81 17.99 16.24
CA VAL A 87 20.01 16.83 16.66
C VAL A 87 20.88 15.59 16.63
N LYS A 88 21.15 15.02 17.80
CA LYS A 88 21.89 13.78 17.96
C LYS A 88 20.95 12.58 18.04
N VAL A 89 21.15 11.60 17.16
CA VAL A 89 20.44 10.33 17.16
C VAL A 89 21.46 9.19 17.07
N ASN A 90 21.56 8.40 18.14
CA ASN A 90 22.66 7.45 18.35
C ASN A 90 24.03 8.16 18.20
N ASP A 91 24.90 7.68 17.30
CA ASP A 91 26.21 8.26 17.01
C ASP A 91 26.18 9.32 15.88
N LYS A 92 25.01 9.61 15.31
CA LYS A 92 24.85 10.59 14.22
C LYS A 92 24.41 11.95 14.77
N ILE A 93 24.90 13.02 14.13
CA ILE A 93 24.51 14.41 14.40
C ILE A 93 23.97 15.01 13.10
N PHE A 94 22.82 15.65 13.18
CA PHE A 94 22.15 16.35 12.09
C PHE A 94 21.98 17.81 12.47
N THR A 95 22.34 18.74 11.59
CA THR A 95 22.30 20.18 11.89
C THR A 95 21.21 20.86 11.09
N LEU A 96 20.30 21.55 11.77
CA LEU A 96 19.32 22.47 11.20
C LEU A 96 19.84 23.91 11.37
N GLY A 97 19.95 24.67 10.28
CA GLY A 97 20.19 26.11 10.36
C GLY A 97 18.88 26.84 10.62
N TYR A 98 18.90 27.88 11.47
CA TYR A 98 17.73 28.74 11.63
C TYR A 98 17.34 29.43 10.32
N SER A 99 18.30 29.74 9.43
CA SER A 99 18.05 30.21 8.06
C SER A 99 17.09 29.31 7.27
N ASP A 100 17.12 28.00 7.52
CA ASP A 100 16.36 27.00 6.77
C ASP A 100 14.87 27.04 7.11
N ILE A 101 14.51 27.53 8.31
CA ILE A 101 13.11 27.67 8.78
C ILE A 101 12.51 29.06 8.55
N SER A 102 13.24 29.97 7.89
CA SER A 102 12.85 31.38 7.67
C SER A 102 12.41 32.08 8.98
N PRO A 103 13.38 32.44 9.84
CA PRO A 103 13.12 33.04 11.13
C PRO A 103 12.76 34.53 10.95
N GLU A 104 11.67 34.97 11.57
CA GLU A 104 11.15 36.33 11.44
C GLU A 104 10.85 36.94 12.81
N PHE A 105 11.17 38.22 12.96
CA PHE A 105 10.79 39.03 14.11
C PHE A 105 9.88 40.17 13.66
N ASN A 106 8.86 40.53 14.45
CA ASN A 106 7.94 41.64 14.14
C ASN A 106 8.57 43.05 14.36
N ILE A 107 9.79 43.27 13.85
CA ILE A 107 10.61 44.47 14.10
C ILE A 107 9.88 45.75 13.71
N GLU A 108 9.34 45.86 12.49
CA GLU A 108 8.71 47.11 12.04
C GLU A 108 7.47 47.48 12.88
N GLU A 109 6.61 46.50 13.20
CA GLU A 109 5.43 46.72 14.04
C GLU A 109 5.83 47.12 15.47
N THR A 110 6.86 46.47 16.02
CA THR A 110 7.39 46.79 17.36
C THR A 110 8.04 48.17 17.40
N ILE A 111 8.72 48.61 16.32
CA ILE A 111 9.23 49.97 16.21
C ILE A 111 8.10 51.00 16.05
N ASP A 112 7.05 50.72 15.28
CA ASP A 112 5.89 51.62 15.17
C ASP A 112 5.18 51.78 16.53
N LYS A 113 5.05 50.68 17.30
CA LYS A 113 4.62 50.72 18.71
C LYS A 113 5.56 51.62 19.51
N ALA A 114 6.88 51.37 19.50
CA ALA A 114 7.89 52.14 20.23
C ALA A 114 7.86 53.65 19.94
N ILE A 115 7.70 54.02 18.66
CA ILE A 115 7.59 55.41 18.19
C ILE A 115 6.31 56.07 18.68
N SER A 116 5.19 55.33 18.78
CA SER A 116 3.91 55.88 19.20
C SER A 116 3.81 56.16 20.72
N ILE A 117 4.62 55.48 21.54
CA ILE A 117 4.60 55.58 23.01
C ILE A 117 4.78 57.04 23.45
N GLY A 118 3.87 57.50 24.32
CA GLY A 118 3.84 58.88 24.84
C GLY A 118 3.44 59.97 23.82
N LYS A 119 3.52 59.74 22.50
CA LYS A 119 3.26 60.77 21.48
C LYS A 119 1.79 61.16 21.36
N GLY A 120 0.86 60.30 21.77
CA GLY A 120 -0.56 60.64 21.91
C GLY A 120 -0.91 61.45 23.16
N SER A 121 0.03 61.63 24.11
CA SER A 121 -0.26 62.25 25.40
C SER A 121 -0.32 63.79 25.38
N ASN A 122 -0.83 64.39 26.46
CA ASN A 122 -0.81 65.85 26.64
C ASN A 122 0.63 66.39 26.75
N PHE A 123 0.79 67.72 26.60
CA PHE A 123 2.09 68.40 26.58
C PHE A 123 2.99 68.12 27.79
N PHE A 124 2.41 68.08 29.00
CA PHE A 124 3.18 67.83 30.23
C PHE A 124 3.67 66.37 30.30
N SER A 125 2.85 65.42 29.87
CA SER A 125 3.25 64.02 29.73
C SER A 125 4.36 63.86 28.68
N LYS A 126 4.24 64.46 27.49
CA LYS A 126 5.31 64.42 26.46
C LYS A 126 6.65 64.91 27.02
N LYS A 127 6.63 65.97 27.82
CA LYS A 127 7.84 66.45 28.52
C LYS A 127 8.39 65.42 29.52
N SER A 128 7.55 64.73 30.27
CA SER A 128 7.96 63.67 31.22
C SER A 128 8.70 62.52 30.52
N TRP A 129 8.22 62.09 29.34
CA TRP A 129 8.91 61.14 28.46
C TRP A 129 10.27 61.67 28.00
N ILE A 130 10.31 62.89 27.44
CA ILE A 130 11.55 63.52 26.92
C ILE A 130 12.58 63.85 28.04
N ASP A 131 12.14 63.99 29.29
CA ASP A 131 13.00 64.13 30.47
C ASP A 131 13.40 62.78 31.11
N GLY A 132 13.09 61.64 30.45
CA GLY A 132 13.57 60.30 30.85
C GLY A 132 12.96 59.75 32.15
N LYS A 133 11.74 60.16 32.50
CA LYS A 133 11.06 59.75 33.75
C LYS A 133 10.23 58.47 33.64
N HIS A 134 10.15 57.93 32.44
CA HIS A 134 9.48 56.68 32.12
C HIS A 134 10.53 55.66 31.66
N ASN A 135 10.17 54.38 31.62
CA ASN A 135 11.00 53.29 31.15
C ASN A 135 10.08 52.20 30.63
N GLU A 136 10.24 51.77 29.38
CA GLU A 136 9.44 50.74 28.73
C GLU A 136 10.40 49.81 27.97
N ASP A 137 10.17 48.50 28.03
CA ASP A 137 10.94 47.50 27.29
C ASP A 137 9.95 46.58 26.56
N LEU A 138 9.90 46.71 25.23
CA LEU A 138 8.99 45.95 24.38
C LEU A 138 9.63 44.62 24.00
N SER A 139 8.83 43.58 23.84
CA SER A 139 9.32 42.28 23.36
C SER A 139 9.09 42.10 21.87
N LEU A 140 10.10 41.60 21.16
CA LEU A 140 9.91 41.10 19.78
C LEU A 140 9.17 39.77 19.81
N GLU A 141 8.15 39.63 18.96
CA GLU A 141 7.52 38.34 18.68
C GLU A 141 8.34 37.62 17.60
N PHE A 142 8.63 36.34 17.84
CA PHE A 142 9.38 35.47 16.94
C PHE A 142 8.45 34.48 16.26
N ASN A 143 8.58 34.34 14.94
CA ASN A 143 7.86 33.38 14.12
C ASN A 143 8.83 32.62 13.20
N TYR A 144 8.42 31.45 12.74
CA TYR A 144 9.14 30.65 11.76
C TYR A 144 8.16 29.79 10.94
N ASP A 145 8.61 29.29 9.80
CA ASP A 145 7.83 28.41 8.93
C ASP A 145 7.99 26.94 9.36
N GLU A 146 7.01 26.42 10.11
CA GLU A 146 7.02 25.03 10.59
C GLU A 146 7.10 24.00 9.44
N THR A 147 6.58 24.34 8.25
CA THR A 147 6.59 23.41 7.10
C THR A 147 8.00 23.11 6.59
N LYS A 148 8.95 24.02 6.82
CA LYS A 148 10.36 23.86 6.44
C LYS A 148 11.15 22.93 7.36
N LEU A 149 10.57 22.46 8.47
CA LEU A 149 11.17 21.40 9.27
C LEU A 149 11.07 20.02 8.61
N GLU A 150 10.09 19.79 7.73
CA GLU A 150 9.82 18.45 7.18
C GLU A 150 10.97 17.84 6.35
N PRO A 151 11.70 18.59 5.49
CA PRO A 151 12.88 18.08 4.81
C PRO A 151 13.98 17.64 5.79
N PHE A 152 14.20 18.42 6.86
CA PHE A 152 15.19 18.10 7.89
C PHE A 152 14.80 16.85 8.69
N LYS A 153 13.56 16.79 9.19
CA LYS A 153 13.00 15.60 9.86
C LYS A 153 13.12 14.35 8.96
N THR A 154 12.81 14.48 7.68
CA THR A 154 12.91 13.38 6.70
C THR A 154 14.35 12.90 6.53
N SER A 155 15.33 13.81 6.46
CA SER A 155 16.75 13.44 6.40
C SER A 155 17.24 12.65 7.62
N ILE A 156 16.73 12.98 8.82
CA ILE A 156 16.98 12.19 10.05
C ILE A 156 16.35 10.81 9.92
N LYS A 157 15.07 10.75 9.54
CA LYS A 157 14.31 9.50 9.37
C LYS A 157 15.02 8.53 8.43
N ASP A 158 15.34 8.97 7.21
CA ASP A 158 15.94 8.12 6.19
C ASP A 158 17.37 7.66 6.55
N SER A 159 18.14 8.50 7.25
CA SER A 159 19.49 8.14 7.70
C SER A 159 19.48 7.19 8.91
N VAL A 160 18.50 7.30 9.81
CA VAL A 160 18.40 6.44 11.01
C VAL A 160 17.70 5.11 10.69
N LYS A 161 16.80 5.09 9.70
CA LYS A 161 15.97 3.92 9.37
C LYS A 161 16.79 2.72 8.91
N THR A 162 16.82 1.68 9.73
CA THR A 162 17.15 0.32 9.31
C THR A 162 15.86 -0.47 9.19
N GLY A 163 15.55 -0.96 7.99
CA GLY A 163 14.30 -1.69 7.75
C GLY A 163 14.30 -3.06 8.44
N SER A 164 13.24 -3.36 9.17
CA SER A 164 12.99 -4.69 9.72
C SER A 164 12.90 -5.76 8.62
N LYS A 165 13.18 -7.01 8.99
CA LYS A 165 13.10 -8.18 8.11
C LYS A 165 12.19 -9.23 8.70
N ASN A 166 11.14 -9.56 7.98
CA ASN A 166 10.22 -10.64 8.31
C ASN A 166 10.94 -11.99 8.47
N ALA A 167 10.46 -12.81 9.41
CA ALA A 167 10.79 -14.22 9.47
C ALA A 167 10.37 -14.92 8.17
N SER A 168 11.06 -16.01 7.83
CA SER A 168 10.74 -16.81 6.63
C SER A 168 10.70 -18.29 6.95
N ILE A 169 9.84 -19.02 6.24
CA ILE A 169 9.64 -20.46 6.38
C ILE A 169 9.89 -21.16 5.04
N SER A 170 10.61 -22.28 5.08
CA SER A 170 10.73 -23.22 3.98
C SER A 170 10.41 -24.63 4.43
N ILE A 171 9.80 -25.41 3.55
CA ILE A 171 9.52 -26.83 3.77
C ILE A 171 10.19 -27.62 2.65
N SER A 172 10.85 -28.71 2.99
CA SER A 172 11.46 -29.63 2.02
C SER A 172 11.53 -31.03 2.58
N ASN A 173 11.02 -32.01 1.83
CA ASN A 173 10.91 -33.41 2.27
C ASN A 173 10.17 -33.55 3.62
N GLY A 174 9.16 -32.72 3.86
CA GLY A 174 8.42 -32.67 5.13
C GLY A 174 9.17 -32.04 6.32
N LYS A 175 10.43 -31.64 6.17
CA LYS A 175 11.17 -30.90 7.19
C LYS A 175 10.87 -29.41 7.08
N ILE A 176 10.40 -28.82 8.17
CA ILE A 176 10.14 -27.38 8.32
C ILE A 176 11.42 -26.68 8.79
N SER A 177 11.74 -25.53 8.19
CA SER A 177 12.84 -24.67 8.57
C SER A 177 12.37 -23.22 8.65
N ILE A 178 12.62 -22.54 9.77
CA ILE A 178 12.24 -21.14 9.98
C ILE A 178 13.49 -20.31 10.25
N THR A 179 13.71 -19.30 9.41
CA THR A 179 14.70 -18.25 9.66
C THR A 179 14.03 -17.17 10.52
N PRO A 180 14.61 -16.79 11.67
CA PRO A 180 14.09 -15.70 12.48
C PRO A 180 14.02 -14.38 11.72
N GLU A 181 13.08 -13.56 12.15
CA GLU A 181 12.97 -12.15 11.88
C GLU A 181 14.17 -11.36 12.42
N VAL A 182 14.36 -10.14 11.91
CA VAL A 182 15.35 -9.18 12.41
C VAL A 182 14.65 -7.85 12.62
N ASP A 183 14.70 -7.36 13.85
CA ASP A 183 14.22 -6.03 14.23
C ASP A 183 14.99 -4.93 13.49
N GLY A 184 14.25 -3.89 13.07
CA GLY A 184 14.80 -2.66 12.52
C GLY A 184 14.88 -1.56 13.56
N THR A 185 15.23 -0.36 13.13
CA THR A 185 15.34 0.83 13.97
C THR A 185 14.81 2.03 13.20
N LYS A 186 14.04 2.88 13.87
CA LYS A 186 13.58 4.17 13.35
C LYS A 186 13.73 5.24 14.43
N VAL A 187 13.78 6.52 14.04
CA VAL A 187 13.80 7.62 15.02
C VAL A 187 12.42 7.75 15.68
N ASN A 188 12.37 8.11 16.96
CA ASN A 188 11.13 8.45 17.63
C ASN A 188 10.60 9.79 17.07
N GLU A 189 9.63 9.73 16.16
CA GLU A 189 9.12 10.90 15.45
C GLU A 189 8.42 11.90 16.39
N ASP A 190 7.67 11.41 17.37
CA ASP A 190 6.97 12.27 18.35
C ASP A 190 7.95 13.02 19.25
N GLU A 191 9.00 12.34 19.72
CA GLU A 191 10.06 12.97 20.51
C GLU A 191 10.87 13.97 19.69
N LEU A 192 11.18 13.66 18.42
CA LEU A 192 11.84 14.60 17.50
C LEU A 192 11.00 15.86 17.30
N ASN A 193 9.70 15.69 17.04
CA ASN A 193 8.77 16.79 16.81
C ASN A 193 8.65 17.69 18.04
N ASN A 194 8.43 17.10 19.22
CA ASN A 194 8.27 17.85 20.47
C ASN A 194 9.57 18.57 20.85
N LYS A 195 10.73 17.89 20.82
CA LYS A 195 12.01 18.54 21.16
C LYS A 195 12.41 19.64 20.20
N LEU A 196 12.05 19.57 18.91
CA LEU A 196 12.25 20.69 17.99
C LEU A 196 11.34 21.88 18.35
N LYS A 197 10.06 21.64 18.66
CA LYS A 197 9.13 22.71 19.07
C LYS A 197 9.53 23.38 20.39
N ASP A 198 10.03 22.59 21.36
CA ASP A 198 10.43 23.09 22.68
C ASP A 198 11.68 23.98 22.64
N VAL A 199 12.53 23.86 21.61
CA VAL A 199 13.83 24.59 21.53
C VAL A 199 13.91 25.63 20.40
N ILE A 200 12.96 25.65 19.46
CA ILE A 200 12.90 26.70 18.43
C ILE A 200 12.28 27.95 19.04
N ASP A 201 13.15 28.84 19.52
CA ASP A 201 12.80 30.15 20.07
C ASP A 201 13.51 31.31 19.33
N GLY A 202 13.10 32.53 19.64
CA GLY A 202 13.75 33.76 19.20
C GLY A 202 15.01 34.14 19.98
N SER A 203 15.59 33.25 20.78
CA SER A 203 16.82 33.54 21.51
C SER A 203 18.00 33.56 20.55
N VAL A 204 18.73 34.67 20.52
CA VAL A 204 19.95 34.86 19.70
C VAL A 204 21.24 34.45 20.43
N GLU A 205 21.10 33.55 21.40
CA GLU A 205 22.21 32.90 22.10
C GLU A 205 22.87 31.80 21.23
N LYS A 206 23.61 30.89 21.87
CA LYS A 206 24.43 29.85 21.23
C LYS A 206 23.57 28.81 20.50
N ASP A 207 24.25 28.05 19.64
CA ASP A 207 23.73 26.82 19.05
C ASP A 207 23.21 25.85 20.13
N ILE A 208 22.12 25.15 19.80
CA ILE A 208 21.42 24.23 20.69
C ILE A 208 21.81 22.79 20.32
N GLU A 209 21.95 21.90 21.30
CA GLU A 209 22.06 20.46 21.09
C GLU A 209 20.87 19.73 21.74
N ILE A 210 20.19 18.87 20.98
CA ILE A 210 19.14 17.97 21.49
C ILE A 210 19.48 16.52 21.13
N VAL A 211 19.22 15.60 22.07
CA VAL A 211 19.34 14.16 21.84
C VAL A 211 17.93 13.59 21.65
N VAL A 212 17.72 12.77 20.63
CA VAL A 212 16.45 12.10 20.33
C VAL A 212 16.66 10.59 20.30
N ALA A 213 15.77 9.82 20.95
CA ALA A 213 15.89 8.36 20.97
C ALA A 213 15.46 7.70 19.65
N THR A 214 15.88 6.46 19.49
CA THR A 214 15.34 5.55 18.47
C THR A 214 14.37 4.56 19.09
N GLU A 215 13.43 4.10 18.28
CA GLU A 215 12.48 3.03 18.60
C GLU A 215 12.71 1.82 17.66
N ILE A 216 12.23 0.65 18.09
CA ILE A 216 12.37 -0.60 17.34
C ILE A 216 11.30 -0.63 16.24
N ASP A 217 11.73 -0.77 14.98
CA ASP A 217 10.85 -1.12 13.89
C ASP A 217 10.61 -2.64 13.92
N LYS A 218 9.41 -3.08 14.28
CA LYS A 218 9.11 -4.51 14.41
C LYS A 218 8.67 -5.11 13.07
N PRO A 219 9.22 -6.27 12.69
CA PRO A 219 8.80 -6.99 11.49
C PRO A 219 7.36 -7.47 11.62
N ALA A 220 6.63 -7.47 10.50
CA ALA A 220 5.22 -7.85 10.44
C ALA A 220 4.98 -9.36 10.60
N ILE A 221 5.97 -10.18 10.21
CA ILE A 221 5.93 -11.65 10.34
C ILE A 221 7.05 -12.11 11.26
N THR A 222 6.68 -12.80 12.34
CA THR A 222 7.60 -13.28 13.39
C THR A 222 7.80 -14.80 13.33
N LYS A 223 8.93 -15.29 13.86
CA LYS A 223 9.18 -16.73 14.03
C LYS A 223 8.12 -17.38 14.91
N GLU A 224 7.61 -16.68 15.91
CA GLU A 224 6.56 -17.17 16.80
C GLU A 224 5.28 -17.49 16.00
N GLN A 225 4.85 -16.58 15.11
CA GLN A 225 3.71 -16.83 14.22
C GLN A 225 3.96 -18.02 13.29
N LEU A 226 5.13 -18.07 12.64
CA LEU A 226 5.48 -19.16 11.71
C LEU A 226 5.66 -20.51 12.40
N SER A 227 6.04 -20.54 13.68
CA SER A 227 6.19 -21.77 14.47
C SER A 227 4.86 -22.47 14.75
N LYS A 228 3.72 -21.81 14.48
CA LYS A 228 2.40 -22.45 14.46
C LYS A 228 2.19 -23.39 13.27
N ILE A 229 3.03 -23.32 12.24
CA ILE A 229 3.05 -24.28 11.14
C ILE A 229 3.92 -25.46 11.59
N ASP A 230 3.27 -26.48 12.14
CA ASP A 230 3.92 -27.64 12.79
C ASP A 230 3.70 -28.96 12.03
N SER A 231 2.74 -29.01 11.10
CA SER A 231 2.27 -30.26 10.52
C SER A 231 1.60 -30.08 9.16
N LYS A 232 1.63 -31.16 8.37
CA LYS A 232 0.85 -31.25 7.12
C LYS A 232 -0.60 -31.59 7.45
N ILE A 233 -1.50 -30.64 7.19
CA ILE A 233 -2.93 -30.76 7.48
C ILE A 233 -3.74 -31.32 6.30
N SER A 234 -3.21 -31.25 5.07
CA SER A 234 -3.84 -31.80 3.87
C SER A 234 -2.82 -32.17 2.79
N THR A 235 -3.19 -33.09 1.89
CA THR A 235 -2.44 -33.42 0.68
C THR A 235 -3.38 -33.84 -0.44
N ALA A 236 -3.15 -33.37 -1.67
CA ALA A 236 -3.85 -33.86 -2.84
C ALA A 236 -2.88 -34.08 -4.00
N GLN A 237 -3.21 -35.09 -4.82
CA GLN A 237 -2.38 -35.51 -5.95
C GLN A 237 -3.24 -35.71 -7.21
N THR A 238 -2.68 -35.39 -8.37
CA THR A 238 -3.17 -35.88 -9.67
C THR A 238 -2.02 -36.38 -10.53
N ASN A 239 -2.29 -37.35 -11.40
CA ASN A 239 -1.31 -37.88 -12.34
C ASN A 239 -1.45 -37.19 -13.71
N TYR A 240 -0.33 -36.96 -14.39
CA TYR A 240 -0.31 -36.38 -15.73
C TYR A 240 0.60 -37.16 -16.70
N ALA A 241 0.83 -38.46 -16.46
CA ALA A 241 1.76 -39.30 -17.24
C ALA A 241 1.37 -39.46 -18.72
N SER A 242 0.08 -39.39 -19.06
CA SER A 242 -0.43 -39.38 -20.43
C SER A 242 -0.22 -38.05 -21.18
N SER A 243 0.42 -37.06 -20.56
CA SER A 243 0.66 -35.74 -21.17
C SER A 243 1.79 -35.76 -22.18
N GLY A 244 1.55 -35.19 -23.36
CA GLY A 244 2.63 -34.74 -24.25
C GLY A 244 3.53 -33.70 -23.58
N ALA A 245 4.76 -33.56 -24.08
CA ALA A 245 5.84 -32.80 -23.43
C ALA A 245 5.47 -31.34 -23.10
N GLY A 246 4.78 -30.63 -23.99
CA GLY A 246 4.34 -29.24 -23.75
C GLY A 246 3.38 -29.11 -22.56
N ARG A 247 2.37 -29.98 -22.48
CA ARG A 247 1.41 -30.03 -21.36
C ARG A 247 2.12 -30.35 -20.05
N ALA A 248 3.04 -31.30 -20.06
CA ALA A 248 3.82 -31.67 -18.89
C ALA A 248 4.69 -30.49 -18.39
N ALA A 249 5.39 -29.80 -19.29
CA ALA A 249 6.19 -28.63 -18.96
C ALA A 249 5.34 -27.48 -18.36
N ASN A 250 4.13 -27.26 -18.88
CA ASN A 250 3.19 -26.27 -18.34
C ASN A 250 2.74 -26.58 -16.91
N VAL A 251 2.39 -27.86 -16.64
CA VAL A 251 2.05 -28.33 -15.29
C VAL A 251 3.23 -28.12 -14.34
N GLU A 252 4.43 -28.54 -14.74
CA GLU A 252 5.66 -28.43 -13.95
C GLU A 252 6.04 -26.96 -13.66
N LEU A 253 5.86 -26.06 -14.63
CA LEU A 253 6.13 -24.62 -14.48
C LEU A 253 5.11 -23.93 -13.56
N ALA A 254 3.81 -24.15 -13.76
CA ALA A 254 2.79 -23.56 -12.90
C ALA A 254 2.88 -24.05 -11.45
N THR A 255 3.23 -25.33 -11.26
CA THR A 255 3.46 -25.90 -9.93
C THR A 255 4.60 -25.19 -9.20
N LYS A 256 5.70 -24.86 -9.90
CA LYS A 256 6.83 -24.10 -9.31
C LYS A 256 6.40 -22.70 -8.84
N PHE A 257 5.53 -22.01 -9.57
CA PHE A 257 5.00 -20.70 -9.14
C PHE A 257 4.13 -20.80 -7.88
N CYS A 258 3.39 -21.88 -7.70
CA CYS A 258 2.57 -22.11 -6.51
C CYS A 258 3.35 -22.65 -5.30
N ASN A 259 4.60 -23.09 -5.47
CA ASN A 259 5.38 -23.64 -4.36
C ASN A 259 5.84 -22.56 -3.40
N GLY A 260 5.79 -22.86 -2.10
CA GLY A 260 6.35 -22.04 -1.04
C GLY A 260 5.53 -20.78 -0.71
N LYS A 261 4.22 -20.80 -0.98
CA LYS A 261 3.34 -19.67 -0.66
C LYS A 261 2.90 -19.74 0.80
N LEU A 262 3.34 -18.77 1.59
CA LEU A 262 2.84 -18.47 2.91
C LEU A 262 1.56 -17.64 2.80
N LEU A 263 0.56 -17.93 3.63
CA LEU A 263 -0.62 -17.10 3.84
C LEU A 263 -0.78 -16.83 5.34
N MET A 264 -0.65 -15.58 5.72
CA MET A 264 -0.98 -15.10 7.06
C MET A 264 -2.51 -15.14 7.28
N PRO A 265 -2.99 -15.11 8.54
CA PRO A 265 -4.42 -15.02 8.85
C PRO A 265 -5.11 -13.88 8.07
N GLY A 266 -6.19 -14.22 7.37
CA GLY A 266 -6.97 -13.30 6.55
C GLY A 266 -6.53 -13.15 5.10
N GLU A 267 -5.33 -13.60 4.71
CA GLU A 267 -4.83 -13.48 3.34
C GLU A 267 -5.54 -14.42 2.35
N VAL A 268 -5.61 -14.01 1.08
CA VAL A 268 -6.25 -14.75 -0.01
C VAL A 268 -5.20 -15.29 -0.96
N PHE A 269 -5.29 -16.57 -1.32
CA PHE A 269 -4.57 -17.12 -2.46
C PHE A 269 -5.36 -16.83 -3.73
N SER A 270 -4.73 -16.22 -4.74
CA SER A 270 -5.23 -16.19 -6.11
C SER A 270 -4.31 -17.01 -7.01
N TYR A 271 -4.87 -18.01 -7.69
CA TYR A 271 -4.10 -18.85 -8.61
C TYR A 271 -3.62 -18.07 -9.85
N ASN A 272 -4.42 -17.13 -10.33
CA ASN A 272 -4.02 -16.23 -11.40
C ASN A 272 -2.94 -15.23 -10.95
N GLU A 273 -3.04 -14.57 -9.80
CA GLU A 273 -1.97 -13.67 -9.31
C GLU A 273 -0.65 -14.42 -9.09
N VAL A 274 -0.72 -15.64 -8.55
CA VAL A 274 0.45 -16.48 -8.25
C VAL A 274 1.16 -16.98 -9.53
N VAL A 275 0.41 -17.47 -10.53
CA VAL A 275 0.99 -18.05 -11.75
C VAL A 275 1.17 -17.03 -12.88
N GLY A 276 0.37 -15.96 -12.88
CA GLY A 276 0.34 -14.88 -13.86
C GLY A 276 -0.18 -15.30 -15.24
N GLU A 277 0.11 -14.47 -16.25
CA GLU A 277 -0.22 -14.77 -17.65
C GLU A 277 0.47 -16.05 -18.16
N ARG A 278 -0.22 -16.82 -18.98
CA ARG A 278 0.29 -18.06 -19.59
C ARG A 278 0.86 -17.79 -20.99
N SER A 279 1.94 -17.00 -21.06
CA SER A 279 2.57 -16.58 -22.32
C SER A 279 3.91 -17.27 -22.61
N ALA A 280 4.31 -17.29 -23.89
CA ALA A 280 5.52 -17.99 -24.34
C ALA A 280 6.80 -17.36 -23.77
N ALA A 281 6.80 -16.03 -23.61
CA ALA A 281 7.85 -15.27 -22.95
C ALA A 281 8.03 -15.67 -21.46
N ARG A 282 6.95 -16.11 -20.79
CA ARG A 282 6.98 -16.66 -19.42
C ARG A 282 7.32 -18.16 -19.38
N GLY A 283 7.66 -18.77 -20.51
CA GLY A 283 8.12 -20.16 -20.63
C GLY A 283 7.04 -21.20 -20.91
N PHE A 284 5.76 -20.81 -20.95
CA PHE A 284 4.66 -21.73 -21.28
C PHE A 284 4.75 -22.21 -22.73
N LYS A 285 4.23 -23.40 -22.97
CA LYS A 285 4.29 -24.13 -24.25
C LYS A 285 2.89 -24.39 -24.79
N ASP A 286 2.81 -24.54 -26.10
CA ASP A 286 1.61 -25.03 -26.76
C ASP A 286 1.32 -26.48 -26.36
N ALA A 287 0.04 -26.76 -26.14
CA ALA A 287 -0.47 -28.05 -25.74
C ALA A 287 -1.97 -28.14 -26.07
N ALA A 288 -2.52 -29.34 -26.00
CA ALA A 288 -3.96 -29.53 -26.12
C ALA A 288 -4.72 -28.73 -25.03
N VAL A 289 -5.61 -27.85 -25.46
CA VAL A 289 -6.55 -27.05 -24.66
C VAL A 289 -7.98 -27.35 -25.10
N PHE A 290 -8.95 -27.14 -24.21
CA PHE A 290 -10.36 -27.20 -24.57
C PHE A 290 -10.84 -25.80 -24.98
N VAL A 291 -11.39 -25.67 -26.18
CA VAL A 291 -11.98 -24.44 -26.71
C VAL A 291 -13.42 -24.75 -27.10
N GLY A 292 -14.38 -24.24 -26.32
CA GLY A 292 -15.79 -24.58 -26.49
C GLY A 292 -16.05 -26.08 -26.33
N ASP A 293 -16.46 -26.74 -27.41
CA ASP A 293 -16.71 -28.18 -27.50
C ASP A 293 -15.60 -28.96 -28.25
N ARG A 294 -14.43 -28.34 -28.46
CA ARG A 294 -13.30 -28.89 -29.23
C ARG A 294 -12.01 -28.97 -28.43
N VAL A 295 -11.08 -29.79 -28.91
CA VAL A 295 -9.69 -29.84 -28.45
C VAL A 295 -8.81 -29.19 -29.53
N GLU A 296 -8.11 -28.12 -29.17
CA GLU A 296 -7.24 -27.35 -30.06
C GLU A 296 -5.83 -27.25 -29.47
N GLN A 297 -4.83 -26.82 -30.25
CA GLN A 297 -3.52 -26.48 -29.69
C GLN A 297 -3.54 -25.03 -29.21
N GLY A 298 -3.09 -24.80 -27.99
CA GLY A 298 -3.04 -23.48 -27.40
C GLY A 298 -2.06 -23.42 -26.23
N ILE A 299 -1.61 -22.21 -25.93
CA ILE A 299 -0.58 -22.01 -24.91
C ILE A 299 -1.14 -22.26 -23.50
N GLY A 300 -0.36 -22.94 -22.66
CA GLY A 300 -0.78 -23.24 -21.29
C GLY A 300 -1.79 -24.39 -21.15
N GLY A 301 -1.87 -25.30 -22.12
CA GLY A 301 -2.61 -26.57 -21.90
C GLY A 301 -2.05 -27.33 -20.69
N GLY A 302 -2.94 -27.79 -19.80
CA GLY A 302 -2.60 -28.48 -18.54
C GLY A 302 -2.79 -27.64 -17.26
N ILE A 303 -2.92 -26.31 -17.37
CA ILE A 303 -2.92 -25.39 -16.22
C ILE A 303 -4.09 -25.62 -15.25
N CYS A 304 -5.27 -26.00 -15.75
CA CYS A 304 -6.43 -26.28 -14.89
C CYS A 304 -6.29 -27.56 -14.04
N GLN A 305 -5.36 -28.46 -14.39
CA GLN A 305 -5.05 -29.62 -13.53
C GLN A 305 -4.32 -29.18 -12.25
N VAL A 306 -3.55 -28.10 -12.34
CA VAL A 306 -2.81 -27.53 -11.21
C VAL A 306 -3.76 -26.84 -10.23
N SER A 307 -4.64 -25.96 -10.72
CA SER A 307 -5.72 -25.37 -9.90
C SER A 307 -6.66 -26.43 -9.33
N THR A 308 -7.02 -27.47 -10.09
CA THR A 308 -7.83 -28.60 -9.60
C THR A 308 -7.16 -29.35 -8.44
N THR A 309 -5.85 -29.59 -8.51
CA THR A 309 -5.14 -30.31 -7.45
C THR A 309 -4.98 -29.44 -6.21
N LEU A 310 -4.69 -28.15 -6.39
CA LEU A 310 -4.68 -27.15 -5.31
C LEU A 310 -6.04 -27.02 -4.63
N TYR A 311 -7.14 -26.95 -5.40
CA TYR A 311 -8.51 -26.89 -4.88
C TYR A 311 -8.84 -28.04 -3.93
N ARG A 312 -8.50 -29.27 -4.32
CA ARG A 312 -8.69 -30.45 -3.46
C ARG A 312 -7.87 -30.36 -2.18
N ALA A 313 -6.58 -29.98 -2.28
CA ALA A 313 -5.71 -29.82 -1.12
C ALA A 313 -6.22 -28.73 -0.16
N ALA A 314 -6.64 -27.57 -0.68
CA ALA A 314 -7.20 -26.47 0.10
C ALA A 314 -8.52 -26.87 0.79
N MET A 315 -9.46 -27.49 0.07
CA MET A 315 -10.72 -27.95 0.65
C MET A 315 -10.52 -29.02 1.72
N GLU A 316 -9.60 -29.97 1.55
CA GLU A 316 -9.27 -30.97 2.58
C GLU A 316 -8.44 -30.40 3.75
N ALA A 317 -7.88 -29.18 3.59
CA ALA A 317 -7.41 -28.35 4.69
C ALA A 317 -8.52 -27.46 5.30
N ASN A 318 -9.78 -27.62 4.86
CA ASN A 318 -10.93 -26.78 5.19
C ASN A 318 -10.74 -25.27 4.91
N LEU A 319 -9.83 -24.93 3.98
CA LEU A 319 -9.68 -23.59 3.43
C LEU A 319 -10.76 -23.38 2.37
N ARG A 320 -11.72 -22.50 2.66
CA ARG A 320 -12.90 -22.36 1.82
C ARG A 320 -12.60 -21.53 0.57
N SER A 321 -13.11 -22.02 -0.54
CA SER A 321 -12.94 -21.39 -1.84
C SER A 321 -13.80 -20.13 -1.90
N THR A 322 -13.18 -18.98 -2.10
CA THR A 322 -13.85 -17.69 -2.30
C THR A 322 -14.22 -17.45 -3.76
N GLU A 323 -13.52 -18.11 -4.69
CA GLU A 323 -13.85 -18.17 -6.11
C GLU A 323 -13.49 -19.55 -6.67
N ARG A 324 -14.44 -20.25 -7.31
CA ARG A 324 -14.21 -21.54 -7.96
C ARG A 324 -15.29 -21.81 -9.02
N TYR A 325 -14.87 -22.36 -10.15
CA TYR A 325 -15.74 -22.77 -11.26
C TYR A 325 -15.42 -24.20 -11.73
N ASN A 326 -16.42 -24.95 -12.20
CA ASN A 326 -16.20 -26.22 -12.89
C ASN A 326 -15.91 -26.01 -14.39
N HIS A 327 -15.25 -26.95 -15.04
CA HIS A 327 -15.11 -26.96 -16.49
C HIS A 327 -16.45 -27.25 -17.17
N SER A 328 -16.69 -26.64 -18.34
CA SER A 328 -17.88 -26.91 -19.18
C SER A 328 -17.98 -28.37 -19.66
N MET A 329 -16.85 -29.07 -19.80
CA MET A 329 -16.76 -30.51 -20.08
C MET A 329 -15.84 -31.16 -19.05
N LEU A 330 -16.16 -32.39 -18.61
CA LEU A 330 -15.40 -33.05 -17.56
C LEU A 330 -13.96 -33.37 -18.00
N PRO A 331 -12.91 -32.86 -17.34
CA PRO A 331 -11.55 -33.25 -17.65
C PRO A 331 -11.23 -34.65 -17.13
N GLY A 332 -10.58 -35.49 -17.94
CA GLY A 332 -10.28 -36.90 -17.61
C GLY A 332 -9.34 -37.14 -16.41
N TYR A 333 -8.82 -36.08 -15.75
CA TYR A 333 -8.08 -36.15 -14.49
C TYR A 333 -8.95 -35.84 -13.24
N SER A 334 -10.27 -35.68 -13.41
CA SER A 334 -11.21 -35.37 -12.35
C SER A 334 -12.48 -36.20 -12.40
N LEU A 335 -13.03 -36.48 -11.22
CA LEU A 335 -14.44 -36.82 -11.08
C LEU A 335 -15.28 -35.52 -11.18
N PRO A 336 -16.56 -35.61 -11.57
CA PRO A 336 -17.51 -34.51 -11.44
C PRO A 336 -17.53 -33.95 -10.01
N GLY A 337 -17.70 -32.64 -9.83
CA GLY A 337 -17.70 -31.99 -8.51
C GLY A 337 -16.32 -31.63 -7.94
N LEU A 338 -15.22 -32.16 -8.50
CA LEU A 338 -13.88 -32.15 -7.88
C LEU A 338 -12.79 -31.39 -8.66
N ASP A 339 -13.15 -30.64 -9.69
CA ASP A 339 -12.23 -29.81 -10.49
C ASP A 339 -12.29 -28.32 -10.12
N ALA A 340 -11.32 -27.55 -10.58
CA ALA A 340 -11.37 -26.08 -10.57
C ALA A 340 -10.75 -25.55 -11.87
N THR A 341 -11.58 -24.96 -12.75
CA THR A 341 -11.12 -24.33 -13.99
C THR A 341 -10.65 -22.91 -13.74
N VAL A 342 -9.71 -22.45 -14.58
CA VAL A 342 -9.08 -21.14 -14.49
C VAL A 342 -8.73 -20.62 -15.89
N VAL A 343 -8.95 -19.34 -16.12
CA VAL A 343 -8.69 -18.61 -17.36
C VAL A 343 -8.09 -17.28 -16.97
N TRP A 344 -6.87 -17.00 -17.42
CA TRP A 344 -6.18 -15.75 -17.10
C TRP A 344 -7.04 -14.53 -17.49
N GLY A 345 -7.23 -13.61 -16.53
CA GLY A 345 -8.06 -12.42 -16.71
C GLY A 345 -9.58 -12.64 -16.72
N VAL A 346 -10.09 -13.87 -16.56
CA VAL A 346 -11.54 -14.17 -16.65
C VAL A 346 -12.06 -15.04 -15.51
N LEU A 347 -11.44 -16.20 -15.25
CA LEU A 347 -11.86 -17.14 -14.20
C LEU A 347 -10.66 -17.48 -13.32
N ASP A 348 -10.81 -17.38 -12.01
CA ASP A 348 -9.76 -17.74 -11.07
C ASP A 348 -10.17 -18.87 -10.12
N TYR A 349 -9.17 -19.42 -9.44
CA TYR A 349 -9.36 -20.23 -8.25
C TYR A 349 -8.77 -19.48 -7.06
N LYS A 350 -9.63 -19.14 -6.10
CA LYS A 350 -9.28 -18.40 -4.89
C LYS A 350 -9.77 -19.09 -3.63
N PHE A 351 -8.98 -19.02 -2.57
CA PHE A 351 -9.36 -19.41 -1.21
C PHE A 351 -8.72 -18.46 -0.20
N LYS A 352 -9.32 -18.35 0.99
CA LYS A 352 -8.83 -17.48 2.07
C LYS A 352 -8.26 -18.32 3.21
N ASN A 353 -7.19 -17.83 3.85
CA ASN A 353 -6.78 -18.35 5.14
C ASN A 353 -7.67 -17.75 6.25
N ASP A 354 -8.79 -18.43 6.53
CA ASP A 354 -9.70 -18.06 7.62
C ASP A 354 -9.25 -18.53 9.00
N TYR A 355 -8.07 -19.18 9.12
CA TYR A 355 -7.51 -19.59 10.41
C TYR A 355 -6.81 -18.44 11.14
N GLY A 356 -6.79 -18.51 12.48
CA GLY A 356 -5.98 -17.65 13.35
C GLY A 356 -4.47 -18.01 13.38
N PHE A 357 -4.01 -18.84 12.45
CA PHE A 357 -2.62 -19.26 12.29
C PHE A 357 -2.22 -19.21 10.80
N PRO A 358 -0.93 -18.99 10.47
CA PRO A 358 -0.49 -18.95 9.09
C PRO A 358 -0.50 -20.34 8.45
N VAL A 359 -0.67 -20.38 7.13
CA VAL A 359 -0.75 -21.59 6.30
C VAL A 359 0.36 -21.57 5.25
N TYR A 360 0.96 -22.72 4.95
CA TYR A 360 1.97 -22.85 3.92
C TYR A 360 1.55 -23.85 2.83
N VAL A 361 1.67 -23.42 1.57
CA VAL A 361 1.40 -24.22 0.37
C VAL A 361 2.73 -24.73 -0.20
N GLU A 362 2.98 -26.03 -0.05
CA GLU A 362 4.07 -26.74 -0.75
C GLU A 362 3.49 -27.38 -2.02
N ALA A 363 4.15 -27.20 -3.14
CA ALA A 363 3.72 -27.69 -4.44
C ALA A 363 4.90 -28.26 -5.23
N TYR A 364 4.81 -29.50 -5.69
CA TYR A 364 5.87 -30.11 -6.49
C TYR A 364 5.35 -31.15 -7.47
N THR A 365 6.20 -31.50 -8.43
CA THR A 365 5.98 -32.62 -9.34
C THR A 365 7.06 -33.67 -9.17
N SER A 366 6.69 -34.95 -9.18
CA SER A 366 7.63 -36.08 -9.18
C SER A 366 7.03 -37.26 -9.95
N ASN A 367 7.81 -37.87 -10.85
CA ASN A 367 7.40 -39.03 -11.65
C ASN A 367 6.02 -38.85 -12.34
N ARG A 368 5.78 -37.68 -12.96
CA ARG A 368 4.50 -37.27 -13.58
C ARG A 368 3.29 -37.29 -12.63
N ASN A 369 3.52 -37.19 -11.32
CA ASN A 369 2.51 -36.85 -10.33
C ASN A 369 2.71 -35.40 -9.91
N LEU A 370 1.61 -34.66 -9.87
CA LEU A 370 1.50 -33.33 -9.28
C LEU A 370 0.99 -33.49 -7.86
N VAL A 371 1.66 -32.90 -6.87
CA VAL A 371 1.28 -32.92 -5.46
C VAL A 371 1.18 -31.51 -4.92
N PHE A 372 0.11 -31.24 -4.17
CA PHE A 372 -0.01 -30.10 -3.27
C PHE A 372 -0.10 -30.61 -1.84
N ASN A 373 0.65 -30.00 -0.94
CA ASN A 373 0.59 -30.23 0.50
C ASN A 373 0.28 -28.89 1.19
N ILE A 374 -0.68 -28.89 2.10
CA ILE A 374 -1.00 -27.73 2.93
C ILE A 374 -0.50 -28.00 4.34
N TYR A 375 0.29 -27.08 4.89
CA TYR A 375 0.78 -27.14 6.26
C TYR A 375 0.14 -26.02 7.11
N GLY A 376 -0.06 -26.31 8.38
CA GLY A 376 -0.71 -25.43 9.35
C GLY A 376 -0.48 -25.93 10.77
N SER A 377 -1.38 -25.58 11.70
CA SER A 377 -1.30 -25.96 13.11
C SER A 377 -2.10 -27.22 13.42
N LYS A 378 -1.46 -28.26 13.95
CA LYS A 378 -2.11 -29.49 14.41
C LYS A 378 -3.12 -29.22 15.52
N GLU A 379 -2.74 -28.35 16.46
CA GLU A 379 -3.60 -27.90 17.55
C GLU A 379 -4.78 -27.08 17.00
N GLY A 380 -4.52 -26.17 16.05
CA GLY A 380 -5.54 -25.36 15.40
C GLY A 380 -6.57 -26.15 14.58
N MET A 381 -6.23 -27.36 14.10
CA MET A 381 -7.20 -28.29 13.49
C MET A 381 -8.11 -28.97 14.52
N ALA A 382 -7.84 -28.85 15.83
CA ALA A 382 -8.66 -29.39 16.92
C ALA A 382 -9.02 -30.89 16.77
N GLY A 383 -8.10 -31.70 16.25
CA GLY A 383 -8.32 -33.14 16.02
C GLY A 383 -9.23 -33.49 14.83
N LYS A 384 -9.64 -32.50 14.03
CA LYS A 384 -10.51 -32.69 12.87
C LYS A 384 -9.71 -32.91 11.60
N THR A 385 -10.26 -33.74 10.71
CA THR A 385 -9.77 -33.93 9.34
C THR A 385 -10.93 -33.79 8.36
N TYR A 386 -10.64 -33.45 7.12
CA TYR A 386 -11.66 -33.16 6.12
C TYR A 386 -11.43 -33.98 4.87
N LYS A 387 -12.52 -34.37 4.20
CA LYS A 387 -12.47 -35.10 2.95
C LYS A 387 -13.43 -34.48 1.94
N LEU A 388 -12.93 -34.17 0.75
CA LEU A 388 -13.72 -33.67 -0.35
C LEU A 388 -14.20 -34.86 -1.18
N ILE A 389 -15.52 -35.04 -1.25
CA ILE A 389 -16.15 -36.09 -2.07
C ILE A 389 -17.12 -35.47 -3.07
N ALA A 390 -17.54 -36.26 -4.05
CA ALA A 390 -18.60 -35.88 -4.97
C ALA A 390 -19.57 -37.03 -5.26
N GLU A 391 -20.77 -36.64 -5.67
CA GLU A 391 -21.90 -37.48 -6.03
C GLU A 391 -22.40 -37.02 -7.41
N THR A 392 -22.34 -37.90 -8.41
CA THR A 392 -22.98 -37.65 -9.71
C THR A 392 -24.49 -37.82 -9.55
N THR A 393 -25.23 -36.72 -9.62
CA THR A 393 -26.68 -36.70 -9.45
C THR A 393 -27.43 -36.99 -10.76
N GLU A 394 -26.79 -36.79 -11.92
CA GLU A 394 -27.38 -37.07 -13.23
C GLU A 394 -26.29 -37.33 -14.28
N THR A 395 -26.50 -38.30 -15.17
CA THR A 395 -25.63 -38.57 -16.33
C THR A 395 -26.37 -38.23 -17.61
N LEU A 396 -25.84 -37.28 -18.38
CA LEU A 396 -26.44 -36.73 -19.59
C LEU A 396 -25.88 -37.45 -20.82
N GLN A 397 -26.58 -38.49 -21.28
CA GLN A 397 -26.13 -39.26 -22.44
C GLN A 397 -26.20 -38.45 -23.74
N PRO A 398 -25.16 -38.47 -24.58
CA PRO A 398 -25.15 -37.84 -25.89
C PRO A 398 -25.98 -38.64 -26.88
N THR A 399 -26.67 -37.94 -27.79
CA THR A 399 -27.25 -38.57 -28.98
C THR A 399 -26.18 -38.66 -30.07
N VAL A 400 -26.39 -39.54 -31.06
CA VAL A 400 -25.54 -39.64 -32.25
C VAL A 400 -26.44 -39.52 -33.47
N THR A 401 -26.12 -38.59 -34.37
CA THR A 401 -26.77 -38.47 -35.67
C THR A 401 -25.87 -39.01 -36.78
N THR A 402 -26.47 -39.63 -37.78
CA THR A 402 -25.76 -40.15 -38.96
C THR A 402 -25.93 -39.19 -40.13
N LYS A 403 -24.82 -38.85 -40.79
CA LYS A 403 -24.76 -38.03 -42.00
C LYS A 403 -24.22 -38.90 -43.14
N GLU A 404 -24.93 -38.99 -44.24
CA GLU A 404 -24.47 -39.75 -45.40
C GLU A 404 -23.51 -38.92 -46.26
N ASP A 405 -22.47 -39.55 -46.80
CA ASP A 405 -21.50 -38.93 -47.68
C ASP A 405 -21.25 -39.81 -48.91
N ALA A 406 -21.69 -39.33 -50.07
CA ALA A 406 -21.56 -40.00 -51.36
C ALA A 406 -20.14 -39.92 -51.98
N THR A 407 -19.20 -39.23 -51.33
CA THR A 407 -17.78 -39.22 -51.72
C THR A 407 -17.01 -40.37 -51.08
N LEU A 408 -17.44 -40.84 -49.90
CA LEU A 408 -16.82 -41.92 -49.13
C LEU A 408 -17.40 -43.28 -49.50
N ASN A 409 -16.53 -44.30 -49.56
CA ASN A 409 -16.90 -45.66 -49.97
C ASN A 409 -17.97 -46.27 -49.05
N GLU A 410 -18.93 -46.98 -49.64
CA GLU A 410 -19.96 -47.71 -48.92
C GLU A 410 -19.35 -48.66 -47.87
N GLY A 411 -19.86 -48.60 -46.64
CA GLY A 411 -19.34 -49.37 -45.49
C GLY A 411 -18.27 -48.66 -44.66
N THR A 412 -17.75 -47.50 -45.10
CA THR A 412 -16.87 -46.66 -44.26
C THR A 412 -17.66 -45.81 -43.27
N THR A 413 -17.10 -45.57 -42.08
CA THR A 413 -17.61 -44.60 -41.11
C THR A 413 -16.47 -43.76 -40.53
N GLN A 414 -16.75 -42.48 -40.24
CA GLN A 414 -15.82 -41.58 -39.56
C GLN A 414 -16.59 -40.59 -38.67
N TRP A 415 -16.03 -40.18 -37.54
CA TRP A 415 -16.63 -39.16 -36.68
C TRP A 415 -16.37 -37.76 -37.26
N GLU A 416 -17.42 -37.03 -37.61
CA GLU A 416 -17.37 -35.58 -37.82
C GLU A 416 -17.30 -34.86 -36.47
N LYS A 417 -18.02 -35.40 -35.47
CA LYS A 417 -18.02 -34.90 -34.10
C LYS A 417 -18.13 -36.06 -33.11
N ASN A 418 -17.17 -36.18 -32.21
CA ASN A 418 -17.19 -37.24 -31.18
C ASN A 418 -18.23 -36.90 -30.09
N PRO A 419 -19.08 -37.85 -29.68
CA PRO A 419 -20.02 -37.65 -28.58
C PRO A 419 -19.29 -37.58 -27.23
N VAL A 420 -19.73 -36.70 -26.33
CA VAL A 420 -19.20 -36.54 -24.97
C VAL A 420 -20.33 -36.62 -23.95
N VAL A 421 -20.17 -37.45 -22.93
CA VAL A 421 -21.14 -37.59 -21.83
C VAL A 421 -21.06 -36.38 -20.91
N GLY A 422 -22.21 -35.76 -20.64
CA GLY A 422 -22.34 -34.69 -19.65
C GLY A 422 -22.78 -35.22 -18.29
N TYR A 423 -22.70 -34.39 -17.26
CA TYR A 423 -23.03 -34.78 -15.89
C TYR A 423 -23.64 -33.60 -15.12
N LYS A 424 -24.45 -33.90 -14.10
CA LYS A 424 -24.65 -33.02 -12.96
C LYS A 424 -24.08 -33.69 -11.72
N ALA A 425 -23.48 -32.92 -10.84
CA ALA A 425 -22.87 -33.44 -9.62
C ALA A 425 -23.01 -32.47 -8.45
N LYS A 426 -22.93 -33.01 -7.24
CA LYS A 426 -22.73 -32.24 -6.01
C LYS A 426 -21.40 -32.65 -5.39
N SER A 427 -20.67 -31.69 -4.84
CA SER A 427 -19.53 -32.00 -3.98
C SER A 427 -19.82 -31.66 -2.53
N TYR A 428 -19.28 -32.47 -1.63
CA TYR A 428 -19.46 -32.36 -0.19
C TYR A 428 -18.11 -32.32 0.49
N LEU A 429 -17.98 -31.47 1.51
CA LEU A 429 -16.89 -31.56 2.48
C LEU A 429 -17.41 -32.32 3.70
N ILE A 430 -16.80 -33.47 3.97
CA ILE A 430 -17.09 -34.28 5.16
C ILE A 430 -16.06 -33.92 6.23
N THR A 431 -16.52 -33.57 7.42
CA THR A 431 -15.68 -33.39 8.61
C THR A 431 -15.66 -34.68 9.41
N TYR A 432 -14.46 -35.14 9.73
CA TYR A 432 -14.22 -36.24 10.65
C TYR A 432 -13.58 -35.73 11.94
N GLU A 433 -13.93 -36.37 13.06
CA GLU A 433 -13.28 -36.17 14.35
C GLU A 433 -13.04 -37.57 14.95
N ASN A 434 -11.80 -37.86 15.35
CA ASN A 434 -11.39 -39.20 15.79
C ASN A 434 -11.78 -40.33 14.81
N GLY A 435 -11.77 -40.04 13.49
CA GLY A 435 -12.12 -41.00 12.43
C GLY A 435 -13.63 -41.20 12.18
N LYS A 436 -14.51 -40.57 12.96
CA LYS A 436 -15.97 -40.63 12.78
C LYS A 436 -16.46 -39.41 11.99
N GLU A 437 -17.32 -39.61 10.99
CA GLU A 437 -18.03 -38.52 10.31
C GLU A 437 -18.94 -37.78 11.31
N ILE A 438 -18.71 -36.48 11.48
CA ILE A 438 -19.47 -35.60 12.40
C ILE A 438 -20.27 -34.52 11.66
N ASN A 439 -19.91 -34.18 10.42
CA ASN A 439 -20.62 -33.22 9.59
C ASN A 439 -20.43 -33.53 8.10
N ARG A 440 -21.43 -33.18 7.29
CA ARG A 440 -21.42 -33.26 5.83
C ARG A 440 -22.07 -32.02 5.25
N GLU A 441 -21.27 -31.20 4.60
CA GLU A 441 -21.69 -29.92 4.02
C GLU A 441 -21.65 -29.98 2.50
N THR A 442 -22.67 -29.46 1.81
CA THR A 442 -22.61 -29.31 0.34
C THR A 442 -21.79 -28.08 -0.02
N VAL A 443 -20.72 -28.24 -0.81
CA VAL A 443 -19.78 -27.15 -1.15
C VAL A 443 -19.81 -26.73 -2.63
N SER A 444 -20.38 -27.55 -3.51
CA SER A 444 -20.67 -27.13 -4.89
C SER A 444 -21.80 -27.93 -5.53
N THR A 445 -22.38 -27.39 -6.60
CA THR A 445 -23.30 -28.09 -7.50
C THR A 445 -22.89 -27.74 -8.93
N ASP A 446 -22.44 -28.75 -9.66
CA ASP A 446 -21.73 -28.60 -10.92
C ASP A 446 -22.55 -29.17 -12.08
N LYS A 447 -22.37 -28.59 -13.27
CA LYS A 447 -22.95 -29.09 -14.52
C LYS A 447 -21.89 -29.11 -15.61
N TYR A 448 -21.73 -30.29 -16.20
CA TYR A 448 -20.87 -30.57 -17.35
C TYR A 448 -21.77 -30.86 -18.56
N THR A 449 -21.55 -30.13 -19.64
CA THR A 449 -22.36 -30.18 -20.86
C THR A 449 -22.06 -31.46 -21.65
N LYS A 450 -23.12 -32.16 -22.07
CA LYS A 450 -23.00 -33.24 -23.05
C LYS A 450 -22.76 -32.67 -24.44
N VAL A 451 -22.04 -33.40 -25.28
CA VAL A 451 -21.84 -33.06 -26.69
C VAL A 451 -22.43 -34.18 -27.52
N ASP A 452 -23.45 -33.88 -28.31
CA ASP A 452 -24.04 -34.85 -29.23
C ASP A 452 -23.10 -35.10 -30.41
N GLY A 453 -22.97 -36.37 -30.81
CA GLY A 453 -22.03 -36.83 -31.82
C GLY A 453 -22.63 -36.84 -33.23
N VAL A 454 -21.76 -36.74 -34.23
CA VAL A 454 -22.12 -36.85 -35.65
C VAL A 454 -21.17 -37.84 -36.31
N VAL A 455 -21.72 -38.95 -36.83
CA VAL A 455 -20.98 -39.95 -37.59
C VAL A 455 -21.30 -39.81 -39.07
N ILE A 456 -20.27 -39.65 -39.90
CA ILE A 456 -20.39 -39.72 -41.35
C ILE A 456 -20.34 -41.19 -41.75
N LYS A 457 -21.26 -41.60 -42.62
CA LYS A 457 -21.31 -42.94 -43.25
C LYS A 457 -21.15 -42.80 -44.75
N GLY A 458 -20.18 -43.51 -45.33
CA GLY A 458 -19.99 -43.53 -46.78
C GLY A 458 -21.10 -44.29 -47.49
N THR A 459 -21.54 -43.76 -48.65
CA THR A 459 -22.59 -44.36 -49.49
C THR A 459 -22.16 -44.54 -50.95
N LYS A 460 -20.90 -44.24 -51.29
CA LYS A 460 -20.35 -44.43 -52.65
C LYS A 460 -20.20 -45.92 -52.97
N LYS A 461 -21.11 -46.43 -53.80
CA LYS A 461 -21.08 -47.80 -54.30
C LYS A 461 -19.86 -48.02 -55.20
N ALA A 462 -19.27 -49.21 -55.14
CA ALA A 462 -18.19 -49.58 -56.05
C ALA A 462 -18.70 -49.66 -57.49
N VAL A 463 -17.97 -49.04 -58.44
CA VAL A 463 -18.27 -49.16 -59.86
C VAL A 463 -17.86 -50.57 -60.30
N GLN A 464 -18.84 -51.43 -60.60
CA GLN A 464 -18.59 -52.74 -61.21
C GLN A 464 -18.12 -52.56 -62.65
N ASN A 465 -16.80 -52.54 -62.86
CA ASN A 465 -16.22 -52.74 -64.19
C ASN A 465 -16.49 -54.18 -64.62
N LYS A 466 -17.50 -54.38 -65.48
CA LYS A 466 -17.70 -55.65 -66.19
C LYS A 466 -16.51 -55.90 -67.12
N VAL A 467 -15.66 -56.85 -66.75
CA VAL A 467 -14.63 -57.38 -67.65
C VAL A 467 -15.33 -58.22 -68.73
N PRO A 468 -15.00 -58.06 -70.03
CA PRO A 468 -15.57 -58.89 -71.09
C PRO A 468 -15.17 -60.36 -70.93
N SER A 469 -16.12 -61.27 -71.15
CA SER A 469 -15.88 -62.71 -71.17
C SER A 469 -15.06 -63.12 -72.39
N THR A 470 -13.91 -63.74 -72.19
CA THR A 470 -13.15 -64.44 -73.24
C THR A 470 -13.45 -65.95 -73.24
N GLU A 471 -13.44 -66.52 -74.44
CA GLU A 471 -13.87 -67.89 -74.72
C GLU A 471 -12.78 -68.96 -74.47
N THR A 472 -13.27 -70.18 -74.22
CA THR A 472 -12.76 -71.57 -74.43
C THR A 472 -11.36 -71.82 -75.03
N PRO A 473 -10.70 -72.97 -74.70
CA PRO A 473 -11.02 -74.22 -75.42
C PRO A 473 -11.03 -75.52 -74.57
N ALA A 474 -11.57 -76.59 -75.18
CA ALA A 474 -11.56 -77.99 -74.71
C ALA A 474 -10.17 -78.66 -74.93
N THR A 475 -9.84 -79.93 -74.59
CA THR A 475 -10.62 -81.20 -74.60
C THR A 475 -9.83 -82.36 -73.92
N GLN A 476 -10.47 -83.53 -73.71
CA GLN A 476 -9.91 -84.91 -73.57
C GLN A 476 -9.22 -85.34 -72.24
N ASN A 477 -9.19 -86.63 -71.83
CA ASN A 477 -10.15 -87.76 -71.90
C ASN A 477 -9.67 -88.94 -70.97
N THR A 478 -10.43 -90.06 -70.88
CA THR A 478 -10.12 -91.40 -70.24
C THR A 478 -10.09 -91.45 -68.68
N SER A 479 -11.02 -92.12 -67.98
CA SER A 479 -11.32 -93.58 -67.77
C SER A 479 -10.38 -94.26 -66.74
N GLU A 480 -10.79 -95.10 -65.78
CA GLU A 480 -12.07 -95.77 -65.44
C GLU A 480 -12.44 -95.50 -63.94
N GLN A 481 -13.28 -96.20 -63.15
CA GLN A 481 -14.08 -97.45 -63.26
C GLN A 481 -15.31 -97.41 -62.29
N ASN A 482 -15.90 -98.55 -61.92
CA ASN A 482 -17.05 -98.73 -61.00
C ASN A 482 -16.82 -100.00 -60.14
N PRO A 483 -17.40 -100.20 -58.93
CA PRO A 483 -18.80 -100.72 -58.78
C PRO A 483 -19.64 -99.99 -57.68
N ASN A 484 -20.97 -99.83 -57.82
CA ASN A 484 -22.06 -100.79 -57.46
C ASN A 484 -22.13 -101.16 -55.95
N THR A 485 -23.27 -101.22 -55.22
CA THR A 485 -24.71 -101.10 -55.57
C THR A 485 -25.62 -100.96 -54.32
N GLN A 486 -26.83 -100.38 -54.47
CA GLN A 486 -28.10 -100.65 -53.73
C GLN A 486 -28.17 -100.35 -52.21
N GLN A 487 -29.35 -100.03 -51.64
CA GLN A 487 -30.72 -100.02 -52.22
C GLN A 487 -31.20 -98.65 -52.71
#